data_AF-A0A2N2T5F4-F1
#
_entry.id   AF-A0A2N2T5F4-F1
#
_cell.length_a   1.000
_cell.length_b   1.000
_cell.length_c   1.000
_cell.angle_alpha   90.00
_cell.angle_beta   90.00
_cell.angle_gamma   90.00
#
_symmetry.space_group_name_H-M   'P 1'
#
loop_
_entity.id
_entity.type
_entity.pdbx_description
1 polymer ?
#
loop_
_entity_poly.entity_id
_entity_poly.type
_entity_poly.pdbx_seq_one_letter_code
_entity_poly.pdbx_strand_id
1 'polypeptide(L)'
;MNEATTTLTRAGAAGLYSEVQLRNGNTLYRFVMLTIDADGYTTMRRFNSVDFDNRMPLLLPKSKYDAWLDMPTERSMNFIEKCPVVDLGMKSSSKSRATQRL
;
A
#
# COMPACT_ATOMS: atom_id res chain seq x y z
N MET A 1 -28.51 4.47 -0.47
CA MET A 1 -28.10 5.54 -1.41
C MET A 1 -26.75 6.03 -0.91
N ASN A 2 -25.72 5.71 -1.69
CA ASN A 2 -24.28 5.93 -1.47
C ASN A 2 -23.94 7.41 -1.17
N GLU A 3 -22.84 7.81 -0.52
CA GLU A 3 -21.52 7.20 -0.45
C GLU A 3 -20.78 7.83 0.74
N ALA A 4 -20.17 7.02 1.60
CA ALA A 4 -19.30 7.52 2.66
C ALA A 4 -17.99 8.00 2.01
N THR A 5 -17.91 9.30 1.68
CA THR A 5 -16.65 10.00 1.42
C THR A 5 -15.81 9.94 2.69
N THR A 6 -15.15 8.82 2.91
CA THR A 6 -14.25 8.62 4.04
C THR A 6 -13.02 9.44 3.73
N THR A 7 -12.96 10.64 4.31
CA THR A 7 -11.79 11.50 4.24
C THR A 7 -10.61 10.70 4.80
N LEU A 8 -9.70 10.28 3.92
CA LEU A 8 -8.64 9.36 4.26
C LEU A 8 -7.47 10.11 4.91
N THR A 9 -7.68 10.63 6.12
CA THR A 9 -6.64 11.40 6.81
C THR A 9 -5.44 10.52 7.18
N ARG A 10 -5.61 9.18 7.30
CA ARG A 10 -4.53 8.19 7.48
C ARG A 10 -4.89 6.83 6.88
N ALA A 11 -4.17 6.40 5.83
CA ALA A 11 -4.15 5.01 5.35
C ALA A 11 -2.97 4.25 5.95
N GLY A 12 -3.11 2.92 6.06
CA GLY A 12 -2.01 2.01 6.34
C GLY A 12 -1.72 1.14 5.12
N ALA A 13 -0.45 0.86 4.83
CA ALA A 13 -0.10 -0.08 3.77
C ALA A 13 -0.18 -1.52 4.31
N ALA A 14 -0.94 -2.37 3.63
CA ALA A 14 -0.94 -3.80 3.91
C ALA A 14 0.43 -4.40 3.56
N GLY A 15 0.89 -5.33 4.39
CA GLY A 15 2.20 -5.93 4.20
C GLY A 15 2.42 -7.18 5.03
N LEU A 16 3.54 -7.83 4.73
CA LEU A 16 4.03 -9.00 5.45
C LEU A 16 5.36 -8.66 6.09
N TYR A 17 5.65 -9.29 7.21
CA TYR A 17 6.95 -9.18 7.85
C TYR A 17 7.55 -10.55 8.11
N SER A 18 8.87 -10.60 8.24
CA SER A 18 9.59 -11.78 8.71
C SER A 18 10.76 -11.38 9.59
N GLU A 19 11.14 -12.30 10.46
CA GLU A 19 12.25 -12.16 11.38
C GLU A 19 13.34 -13.16 10.98
N VAL A 20 14.60 -12.71 10.96
CA VAL A 20 15.75 -13.55 10.64
C VAL A 20 16.79 -13.40 11.74
N GLN A 21 17.07 -14.51 12.42
CA GLN A 21 18.18 -14.58 13.38
C GLN A 21 19.51 -14.54 12.63
N LEU A 22 20.36 -13.60 13.01
CA LEU A 22 21.69 -13.44 12.47
C LEU A 22 22.70 -14.22 13.33
N ARG A 23 23.82 -14.61 12.70
CA ARG A 23 24.88 -15.38 13.38
C ARG A 23 25.53 -14.64 14.56
N ASN A 24 25.41 -13.32 14.61
CA ASN A 24 25.92 -12.47 15.69
C ASN A 24 24.94 -12.33 16.87
N GLY A 25 23.81 -13.05 16.86
CA GLY A 25 22.79 -12.98 17.90
C GLY A 25 21.75 -11.87 17.71
N ASN A 26 21.89 -11.01 16.69
CA ASN A 26 20.91 -9.98 16.40
C ASN A 26 19.72 -10.54 15.60
N THR A 27 18.57 -9.87 15.69
CA THR A 27 17.36 -10.18 14.89
C THR A 27 17.19 -9.11 13.81
N LEU A 28 17.05 -9.54 12.56
CA LEU A 28 16.71 -8.66 11.44
C LEU A 28 15.21 -8.76 11.15
N TYR A 29 14.50 -7.64 11.23
CA TYR A 29 13.11 -7.52 10.83
C TYR A 29 13.03 -7.04 9.39
N ARG A 30 12.25 -7.74 8.56
CA ARG A 30 12.01 -7.41 7.15
C ARG A 30 10.53 -7.14 6.97
N PHE A 31 10.19 -6.15 6.15
CA PHE A 31 8.82 -5.82 5.81
C PHE A 31 8.67 -5.64 4.30
N VAL A 32 7.59 -6.15 3.75
CA VAL A 32 7.20 -5.95 2.35
C VAL A 32 5.79 -5.42 2.28
N MET A 33 5.56 -4.45 1.40
CA MET A 33 4.22 -3.97 1.09
C MET A 33 3.60 -4.86 0.00
N LEU A 34 2.32 -5.17 0.16
CA LEU A 34 1.56 -5.86 -0.88
C LEU A 34 1.11 -4.84 -1.93
N THR A 35 1.17 -5.24 -3.19
CA THR A 35 0.72 -4.43 -4.33
C THR A 35 -0.39 -5.14 -5.09
N ILE A 36 -1.32 -4.35 -5.60
CA ILE A 36 -2.41 -4.79 -6.46
C ILE A 36 -2.29 -4.12 -7.83
N ASP A 37 -2.94 -4.73 -8.81
CA ASP A 37 -3.12 -4.13 -10.14
C ASP A 37 -3.88 -2.79 -9.99
N ALA A 38 -3.39 -1.78 -10.71
CA ALA A 38 -3.88 -0.42 -10.67
C ALA A 38 -4.56 0.02 -11.99
N ASP A 39 -4.72 -0.86 -12.98
CA ASP A 39 -5.30 -0.54 -14.30
C ASP A 39 -6.75 -0.08 -14.23
N GLY A 40 -7.50 -0.56 -13.24
CA GLY A 40 -8.87 -0.12 -12.97
C GLY A 40 -8.99 1.30 -12.40
N TYR A 41 -7.88 1.97 -12.05
CA TYR A 41 -7.90 3.25 -11.36
C TYR A 41 -7.30 4.38 -12.22
N THR A 42 -8.19 5.22 -12.74
CA THR A 42 -7.89 6.32 -13.68
C THR A 42 -6.83 7.30 -13.19
N THR A 43 -6.67 7.43 -11.87
CA THR A 43 -5.71 8.33 -11.23
C THR A 43 -4.27 7.77 -11.26
N MET A 44 -4.10 6.44 -11.14
CA MET A 44 -2.77 5.79 -11.05
C MET A 44 -2.12 5.54 -12.41
N ARG A 45 -2.92 5.37 -13.46
CA ARG A 45 -2.43 5.24 -14.85
C ARG A 45 -1.55 6.41 -15.32
N ARG A 46 -1.58 7.55 -14.61
CA ARG A 46 -0.79 8.76 -14.90
C ARG A 46 0.63 8.76 -14.30
N PHE A 47 0.96 7.83 -13.40
CA PHE A 47 2.23 7.84 -12.65
C PHE A 47 3.18 6.70 -12.99
N ASN A 48 2.66 5.63 -13.57
CA ASN A 48 3.47 4.49 -13.98
C ASN A 48 3.82 4.62 -15.47
N SER A 49 5.07 4.35 -15.81
CA SER A 49 5.52 4.30 -17.21
C SER A 49 4.74 3.22 -17.95
N VAL A 50 4.36 3.49 -19.20
CA VAL A 50 3.54 2.61 -20.05
C VAL A 50 4.16 1.22 -20.23
N ASP A 51 5.48 1.10 -20.07
CA ASP A 51 6.23 -0.14 -20.24
C ASP A 51 6.22 -1.09 -19.02
N PHE A 52 5.64 -0.67 -17.89
CA PHE A 52 5.60 -1.47 -16.66
C PHE A 52 4.17 -1.78 -16.23
N ASP A 53 4.01 -2.98 -15.64
CA ASP A 53 2.78 -3.40 -14.99
C ASP A 53 2.37 -2.37 -13.93
N ASN A 54 1.18 -1.81 -14.09
CA ASN A 54 0.69 -0.68 -13.32
C ASN A 54 0.25 -1.19 -11.94
N ARG A 55 1.18 -1.17 -10.98
CA ARG A 55 0.95 -1.64 -9.61
C ARG A 55 0.81 -0.47 -8.65
N MET A 56 -0.02 -0.64 -7.61
CA MET A 56 -0.08 0.28 -6.48
C MET A 56 -0.09 -0.46 -5.14
N PRO A 57 0.36 0.16 -4.04
CA PRO A 57 0.25 -0.42 -2.72
C PRO A 57 -1.21 -0.65 -2.32
N LEU A 58 -1.48 -1.77 -1.65
CA LEU A 58 -2.77 -1.99 -1.03
C LEU A 58 -2.91 -1.11 0.22
N LEU A 59 -3.70 -0.05 0.10
CA LEU A 59 -3.96 0.88 1.19
C LEU A 59 -5.25 0.51 1.93
N LEU A 60 -5.13 0.35 3.24
CA LEU A 60 -6.22 0.02 4.14
C LEU A 60 -6.70 1.26 4.90
N PRO A 61 -8.03 1.47 5.04
CA PRO A 61 -8.55 2.41 6.02
C PRO A 61 -8.33 1.85 7.43
N LYS A 62 -8.24 2.75 8.43
CA LYS A 62 -7.98 2.37 9.82
C LYS A 62 -8.95 1.32 10.39
N SER A 63 -10.22 1.34 9.96
CA SER A 63 -11.25 0.38 10.37
C SER A 63 -10.97 -1.06 9.92
N LYS A 64 -9.99 -1.28 9.05
CA LYS A 64 -9.62 -2.59 8.49
C LYS A 64 -8.30 -3.12 9.02
N TYR A 65 -7.63 -2.42 9.94
CA TYR A 65 -6.33 -2.84 10.46
C TYR A 65 -6.42 -4.15 11.25
N ASP A 66 -7.29 -4.21 12.25
CA ASP A 66 -7.44 -5.40 13.08
C ASP A 66 -7.88 -6.61 12.24
N ALA A 67 -8.84 -6.37 11.33
CA ALA A 67 -9.29 -7.40 10.39
C ALA A 67 -8.17 -7.93 9.48
N TRP A 68 -7.18 -7.11 9.11
CA TRP A 68 -6.01 -7.54 8.34
C TRP A 68 -5.01 -8.32 9.20
N LEU A 69 -4.73 -7.84 10.41
CA LEU A 69 -3.74 -8.44 11.32
C LEU A 69 -4.19 -9.79 11.91
N ASP A 70 -5.48 -9.95 12.17
CA ASP A 70 -6.06 -11.15 12.80
C ASP A 70 -6.46 -12.23 11.76
N MET A 71 -6.26 -11.97 10.46
CA MET A 71 -6.78 -12.84 9.41
C MET A 71 -5.93 -14.11 9.23
N PRO A 72 -6.56 -15.30 9.12
CA PRO A 72 -5.86 -16.49 8.66
C PRO A 72 -5.32 -16.30 7.24
N THR A 73 -4.10 -16.78 6.98
CA THR A 73 -3.43 -16.65 5.69
C THR A 73 -4.30 -17.11 4.52
N GLU A 74 -5.10 -18.16 4.71
CA GLU A 74 -5.98 -18.75 3.68
C GLU A 74 -7.09 -17.79 3.23
N ARG A 75 -7.42 -16.78 4.06
CA ARG A 75 -8.44 -15.77 3.76
C ARG A 75 -7.87 -14.44 3.25
N SER A 76 -6.55 -14.25 3.36
CA SER A 76 -5.88 -12.99 3.02
C SER A 76 -6.09 -12.58 1.55
N MET A 77 -5.99 -13.50 0.60
CA MET A 77 -6.20 -13.22 -0.84
C MET A 77 -7.62 -12.72 -1.13
N ASN A 78 -8.65 -13.36 -0.55
CA ASN A 78 -10.04 -12.94 -0.69
C ASN A 78 -10.29 -11.55 -0.09
N PHE A 79 -9.54 -11.17 0.94
CA PHE A 79 -9.63 -9.84 1.53
C PHE A 79 -9.01 -8.77 0.64
N ILE A 80 -7.88 -9.09 -0.02
CA ILE A 80 -7.21 -8.20 -0.96
C ILE A 80 -8.14 -7.87 -2.14
N GLU A 81 -8.79 -8.87 -2.73
CA GLU A 81 -9.71 -8.70 -3.87
C GLU A 81 -10.95 -7.85 -3.52
N LYS A 82 -11.42 -7.92 -2.27
CA LYS A 82 -12.62 -7.23 -1.80
C LYS A 82 -12.32 -5.90 -1.10
N CYS A 83 -11.05 -5.56 -0.92
CA CYS A 83 -10.70 -4.32 -0.25
C CYS A 83 -11.04 -3.16 -1.19
N PRO A 84 -11.92 -2.22 -0.78
CA PRO A 84 -12.21 -1.07 -1.61
C PRO A 84 -10.93 -0.26 -1.76
N VAL A 85 -10.52 -0.03 -3.00
CA VAL A 85 -9.43 0.89 -3.27
C VAL A 85 -9.90 2.28 -2.90
N VAL A 86 -9.13 2.89 -2.02
CA VAL A 86 -9.38 4.25 -1.60
C VAL A 86 -9.14 5.17 -2.79
N ASP A 87 -10.14 5.99 -3.13
CA ASP A 87 -9.94 7.11 -4.03
C ASP A 87 -9.02 8.15 -3.35
N LEU A 88 -7.76 8.16 -3.78
CA LEU A 88 -6.75 9.06 -3.24
C LEU A 88 -6.90 10.43 -3.91
N GLY A 89 -7.37 11.40 -3.14
CA GLY A 89 -7.28 12.80 -3.50
C GLY A 89 -5.82 13.21 -3.67
N MET A 90 -5.37 13.33 -4.91
CA MET A 90 -4.00 13.68 -5.24
C MET A 90 -3.77 15.19 -5.17
N LYS A 91 -2.68 15.59 -4.52
CA LYS A 91 -2.16 16.97 -4.59
C LYS A 91 -0.75 16.91 -5.16
N SER A 92 -0.47 17.71 -6.18
CA SER A 92 0.88 17.87 -6.70
C SER A 92 1.72 18.62 -5.68
N SER A 93 2.95 18.15 -5.45
CA SER A 93 3.98 18.88 -4.72
C SER A 93 5.16 19.09 -5.64
N SER A 94 5.66 20.32 -5.78
CA SER A 94 6.93 20.53 -6.47
C SER A 94 8.06 19.94 -5.62
N LYS A 95 8.85 19.04 -6.20
CA LYS A 95 10.11 18.65 -5.57
C LYS A 95 11.09 19.81 -5.76
N SER A 96 11.47 20.48 -4.67
CA SER A 96 12.64 21.36 -4.71
C SER A 96 13.85 20.48 -5.00
N ARG A 97 14.53 20.73 -6.13
CA ARG A 97 15.85 20.14 -6.42
C ARG A 97 16.84 20.77 -5.45
N ALA A 98 16.95 20.20 -4.25
CA ALA A 98 18.13 20.41 -3.42
C ALA A 98 19.31 19.74 -4.14
N THR A 99 20.25 20.56 -4.58
CA THR A 99 21.46 20.20 -5.30
C THR A 99 22.26 19.14 -4.55
N GLN A 100 22.17 17.89 -4.98
CA GLN A 100 23.13 16.85 -4.58
C GLN A 100 24.39 17.06 -5.43
N ARG A 101 25.28 17.95 -4.97
CA ARG A 101 26.67 18.00 -5.46
C ARG A 101 27.39 16.77 -4.90
N LEU A 102 27.90 15.95 -5.80
CA LEU A 102 29.00 15.02 -5.53
C LEU A 102 30.30 15.83 -5.41
#